data_AF-A0A2P5C7I0-F1
#
_entry.id   AF-A0A2P5C7I0-F1
#
_cell.length_a   1.000
_cell.length_b   1.000
_cell.length_c   1.000
_cell.angle_alpha   90.00
_cell.angle_beta   90.00
_cell.angle_gamma   90.00
#
_symmetry.space_group_name_H-M   'P 1'
#
loop_
_entity.id
_entity.type
_entity.pdbx_description
1 polymer ?
#
loop_
_entity_poly.entity_id
_entity_poly.type
_entity_poly.pdbx_seq_one_letter_code
_entity_poly.pdbx_strand_id
1 'polypeptide(L)'
;MAALADIDPSFLQEAEHRPKLAIPHEYLNDEEIPVIDLSIPDDLVPRVGGAAEKWGFFQVVNHGVPHELIAKIEELAFKFFELPAEEKRKVKRDEVNPAGFHDYPHTKNVRDWKQVFNFFLEEETLWPASYEDGNEEVITLTNQWPDNPPELREVCQKYAREMEKLAFRILGLIAKSLGLPENRFHEFFKRQMTLVRFNYYPPCPFPDLALGVGRHKDSVGITILGQDSVGGLQVRRKSDQEWIPVKPIPNAFIINIGDLIQVWSNGKYESVEHRAVVNTVKERFSLPFFFAPGQDLMVKPLEELLNGEPPNYKEYNWGKFFANRNHGDFKKRPVENIQIHHFKVEDK
;
A
#
# COMPACT_ATOMS: atom_id res chain seq x y z
N MET A 1 -22.99 -2.67 -23.94
CA MET A 1 -22.52 -1.36 -23.42
C MET A 1 -23.55 -0.93 -22.40
N ALA A 2 -23.23 -1.03 -21.10
CA ALA A 2 -24.11 -0.51 -20.07
C ALA A 2 -24.13 1.02 -20.17
N ALA A 3 -25.28 1.67 -19.92
CA ALA A 3 -25.38 3.12 -20.10
C ALA A 3 -24.73 3.85 -18.92
N LEU A 4 -24.21 5.06 -19.16
CA LEU A 4 -23.71 5.97 -18.10
C LEU A 4 -24.74 6.21 -16.97
N ALA A 5 -26.03 6.02 -17.24
CA ALA A 5 -27.11 6.15 -16.26
C ALA A 5 -27.19 4.98 -15.25
N ASP A 6 -26.50 3.87 -15.50
CA ASP A 6 -26.63 2.62 -14.73
C ASP A 6 -25.55 2.46 -13.64
N ILE A 7 -24.52 3.31 -13.62
CA ILE A 7 -23.46 3.27 -12.59
C ILE A 7 -23.89 4.05 -11.34
N ASP A 8 -23.70 3.46 -10.16
CA ASP A 8 -23.80 4.21 -8.89
C ASP A 8 -22.78 5.37 -8.91
N PRO A 9 -23.23 6.64 -8.83
CA PRO A 9 -22.34 7.81 -8.94
C PRO A 9 -21.22 7.85 -7.90
N SER A 10 -21.33 7.10 -6.80
CA SER A 10 -20.29 7.03 -5.78
C SER A 10 -19.01 6.34 -6.26
N PHE A 11 -19.05 5.55 -7.33
CA PHE A 11 -17.87 4.93 -7.97
C PHE A 11 -17.29 5.76 -9.12
N LEU A 12 -18.03 6.77 -9.58
CA LEU A 12 -17.68 7.54 -10.76
C LEU A 12 -16.46 8.41 -10.48
N GLN A 13 -15.37 8.15 -11.20
CA GLN A 13 -14.21 9.03 -11.19
C GLN A 13 -14.50 10.32 -11.96
N GLU A 14 -13.94 11.42 -11.48
CA GLU A 14 -13.89 12.68 -12.22
C GLU A 14 -13.21 12.48 -13.57
N ALA A 15 -13.58 13.27 -14.58
CA ALA A 15 -13.19 13.03 -15.97
C ALA A 15 -11.67 12.92 -16.16
N GLU A 16 -10.89 13.74 -15.45
CA GLU A 16 -9.42 13.72 -15.47
C GLU A 16 -8.77 12.52 -14.77
N HIS A 17 -9.53 11.78 -13.96
CA HIS A 17 -9.04 10.63 -13.19
C HIS A 17 -9.51 9.29 -13.73
N ARG A 18 -10.43 9.29 -14.69
CA ARG A 18 -10.89 8.08 -15.37
C ARG A 18 -9.72 7.33 -16.03
N PRO A 19 -9.69 6.00 -15.94
CA PRO A 19 -8.63 5.23 -16.57
C PRO A 19 -8.77 5.23 -18.09
N LYS A 20 -7.66 5.49 -18.78
CA LYS A 20 -7.53 5.23 -20.22
C LYS A 20 -7.20 3.74 -20.38
N LEU A 21 -8.20 2.93 -20.72
CA LEU A 21 -8.05 1.47 -20.80
C LEU A 21 -7.28 1.00 -22.05
N ALA A 22 -7.36 1.76 -23.14
CA ALA A 22 -6.46 1.56 -24.25
C ALA A 22 -5.05 1.88 -23.78
N ILE A 23 -4.12 0.94 -23.96
CA ILE A 23 -2.68 1.20 -23.87
C ILE A 23 -2.30 1.76 -25.26
N PRO A 24 -2.01 3.06 -25.44
CA PRO A 24 -1.45 3.55 -26.69
C PRO A 24 -0.32 2.65 -27.18
N HIS A 25 -0.27 2.39 -28.49
CA HIS A 25 0.78 1.62 -29.15
C HIS A 25 2.21 2.14 -28.81
N GLU A 26 2.32 3.38 -28.35
CA GLU A 26 3.54 4.04 -27.89
C GLU A 26 4.10 3.48 -26.57
N TYR A 27 3.28 2.82 -25.73
CA TYR A 27 3.70 2.13 -24.50
C TYR A 27 4.21 0.70 -24.75
N LEU A 28 4.23 0.24 -26.00
CA LEU A 28 4.87 -1.03 -26.37
C LEU A 28 6.40 -0.93 -26.35
N ASN A 29 6.96 0.27 -26.22
CA ASN A 29 8.40 0.53 -26.10
C ASN A 29 8.84 0.68 -24.62
N ASP A 30 8.98 -0.47 -23.97
CA ASP A 30 10.11 -0.90 -23.12
C ASP A 30 10.52 -0.24 -21.77
N GLU A 31 9.83 0.76 -21.22
CA GLU A 31 10.12 1.18 -19.83
C GLU A 31 9.14 0.63 -18.79
N GLU A 32 9.50 -0.53 -18.24
CA GLU A 32 8.85 -1.16 -17.09
C GLU A 32 9.56 -0.84 -15.78
N ILE A 33 8.87 -1.03 -14.66
CA ILE A 33 9.54 -0.96 -13.36
C ILE A 33 10.64 -2.04 -13.27
N PRO A 34 11.80 -1.75 -12.64
CA PRO A 34 12.92 -2.68 -12.61
C PRO A 34 12.56 -4.01 -11.94
N VAL A 35 13.13 -5.12 -12.42
CA VAL A 35 13.07 -6.42 -11.76
C VAL A 35 14.42 -6.70 -11.09
N ILE A 36 14.39 -7.05 -9.80
CA ILE A 36 15.57 -7.29 -8.98
C ILE A 36 15.53 -8.73 -8.46
N ASP A 37 16.54 -9.50 -8.85
CA ASP A 37 16.75 -10.86 -8.34
C ASP A 37 17.49 -10.80 -7.01
N LEU A 38 16.80 -11.13 -5.91
CA LEU A 38 17.36 -11.07 -4.57
C LEU A 38 18.34 -12.23 -4.28
N SER A 39 18.50 -13.21 -5.17
CA SER A 39 19.50 -14.27 -4.99
C SER A 39 20.91 -13.87 -5.45
N ILE A 40 21.08 -12.73 -6.12
CA ILE A 40 22.35 -12.25 -6.68
C ILE A 40 22.93 -11.12 -5.80
N PRO A 41 23.84 -11.42 -4.84
CA PRO A 41 24.21 -10.47 -3.79
C PRO A 41 25.07 -9.29 -4.25
N ASP A 42 25.93 -9.47 -5.26
CA ASP A 42 27.04 -8.55 -5.54
C ASP A 42 26.63 -7.14 -6.01
N ASP A 43 25.35 -6.90 -6.32
CA ASP A 43 24.87 -5.60 -6.82
C ASP A 43 23.48 -5.19 -6.29
N LEU A 44 23.00 -5.78 -5.19
CA LEU A 44 21.63 -5.48 -4.70
C LEU A 44 21.45 -4.03 -4.26
N VAL A 45 22.42 -3.47 -3.52
CA VAL A 45 22.35 -2.10 -2.98
C VAL A 45 22.20 -1.05 -4.09
N PRO A 46 23.10 -0.97 -5.10
CA PRO A 46 22.95 0.02 -6.18
C PRO A 46 21.69 -0.20 -7.02
N ARG A 47 21.27 -1.45 -7.26
CA ARG A 47 20.04 -1.75 -8.02
C ARG A 47 18.77 -1.30 -7.29
N VAL A 48 18.66 -1.60 -5.99
CA VAL A 48 17.54 -1.16 -5.15
C VAL A 48 17.53 0.36 -5.03
N GLY A 49 18.69 0.98 -4.79
CA GLY A 49 18.81 2.44 -4.71
C GLY A 49 18.40 3.14 -6.00
N GLY A 50 18.92 2.68 -7.14
CA GLY A 50 18.57 3.24 -8.45
C GLY A 50 17.10 3.06 -8.81
N ALA A 51 16.49 1.93 -8.44
CA ALA A 51 15.06 1.70 -8.64
C ALA A 51 14.20 2.58 -7.72
N ALA A 52 14.55 2.70 -6.44
CA ALA A 52 13.86 3.55 -5.48
C ALA A 52 13.90 5.03 -5.88
N GLU A 53 15.05 5.51 -6.37
CA GLU A 53 15.23 6.91 -6.81
C GLU A 53 14.49 7.22 -8.11
N LYS A 54 14.71 6.39 -9.14
CA LYS A 54 14.15 6.60 -10.48
C LYS A 54 12.66 6.32 -10.56
N TRP A 55 12.19 5.26 -9.89
CA TRP A 55 10.82 4.77 -10.03
C TRP A 55 10.00 4.84 -8.77
N GLY A 56 10.61 4.74 -7.59
CA GLY A 56 9.88 4.49 -6.33
C GLY A 56 9.16 3.14 -6.29
N PHE A 57 9.35 2.30 -7.32
CA PHE A 57 8.72 1.00 -7.53
C PHE A 57 9.72 0.04 -8.19
N PHE A 58 9.66 -1.24 -7.81
CA PHE A 58 10.38 -2.33 -8.48
C PHE A 58 9.74 -3.67 -8.16
N GLN A 59 10.02 -4.70 -8.96
CA GLN A 59 9.65 -6.08 -8.66
C GLN A 59 10.84 -6.83 -8.07
N VAL A 60 10.59 -7.76 -7.16
CA VAL A 60 11.60 -8.67 -6.63
C VAL A 60 11.22 -10.12 -6.93
N VAL A 61 12.22 -10.89 -7.35
CA VAL A 61 12.14 -12.36 -7.54
C VAL A 61 13.18 -13.05 -6.68
N ASN A 62 13.05 -14.37 -6.50
CA ASN A 62 13.92 -15.17 -5.64
C ASN A 62 14.06 -14.57 -4.22
N HIS A 63 12.93 -14.08 -3.69
CA HIS A 63 12.85 -13.33 -2.44
C HIS A 63 12.92 -14.19 -1.17
N GLY A 64 12.82 -15.51 -1.30
CA GLY A 64 12.95 -16.47 -0.19
C GLY A 64 11.64 -16.85 0.51
N VAL A 65 10.56 -16.08 0.31
CA VAL A 65 9.21 -16.44 0.76
C VAL A 65 8.73 -17.73 0.07
N PRO A 66 8.27 -18.76 0.81
CA PRO A 66 7.85 -20.04 0.22
C PRO A 66 6.65 -19.89 -0.73
N HIS A 67 6.77 -20.39 -1.96
CA HIS A 67 5.70 -20.31 -2.96
C HIS A 67 4.42 -21.05 -2.51
N GLU A 68 4.55 -22.16 -1.79
CA GLU A 68 3.41 -22.90 -1.23
C GLU A 68 2.60 -22.05 -0.25
N LEU A 69 3.27 -21.20 0.54
CA LEU A 69 2.60 -20.29 1.47
C LEU A 69 1.85 -19.19 0.72
N ILE A 70 2.43 -18.65 -0.35
CA ILE A 70 1.80 -17.64 -1.23
C ILE A 70 0.54 -18.24 -1.88
N ALA A 71 0.64 -19.42 -2.48
CA ALA A 71 -0.50 -20.09 -3.10
C ALA A 71 -1.60 -20.41 -2.07
N LYS A 72 -1.23 -20.86 -0.87
CA LYS A 72 -2.18 -21.19 0.19
C LYS A 72 -2.92 -19.97 0.72
N ILE A 73 -2.25 -18.83 0.93
CA ILE A 73 -2.93 -17.61 1.39
C ILE A 73 -3.85 -17.05 0.31
N GLU A 74 -3.46 -17.10 -0.97
CA GLU A 74 -4.31 -16.71 -2.11
C GLU A 74 -5.58 -17.57 -2.18
N GLU A 75 -5.44 -18.90 -2.08
CA GLU A 75 -6.55 -19.85 -2.07
C GLU A 75 -7.54 -19.54 -0.92
N LEU A 76 -7.03 -19.35 0.30
CA LEU A 76 -7.86 -19.10 1.47
C LEU A 76 -8.54 -17.73 1.42
N ALA A 77 -7.84 -16.71 0.90
CA ALA A 77 -8.44 -15.40 0.73
C ALA A 77 -9.55 -15.43 -0.33
N PHE A 78 -9.36 -16.14 -1.44
CA PHE A 78 -10.40 -16.35 -2.44
C PHE A 78 -11.64 -17.02 -1.82
N LYS A 79 -11.44 -18.12 -1.08
CA LYS A 79 -12.52 -18.80 -0.33
C LYS A 79 -13.25 -17.86 0.62
N PHE A 80 -12.54 -16.98 1.31
CA PHE A 80 -13.16 -15.96 2.16
C PHE A 80 -14.04 -15.01 1.37
N PHE A 81 -13.59 -14.49 0.21
CA PHE A 81 -14.38 -13.56 -0.60
C PHE A 81 -15.57 -14.22 -1.32
N GLU A 82 -15.53 -15.54 -1.54
CA GLU A 82 -16.67 -16.32 -2.05
C GLU A 82 -17.79 -16.52 -1.02
N LEU A 83 -17.52 -16.31 0.27
CA LEU A 83 -18.55 -16.43 1.30
C LEU A 83 -19.71 -15.43 1.07
N PRO A 84 -20.94 -15.78 1.53
CA PRO A 84 -22.06 -14.85 1.54
C PRO A 84 -21.69 -13.53 2.23
N ALA A 85 -22.27 -12.43 1.76
CA ALA A 85 -21.95 -11.11 2.29
C ALA A 85 -22.24 -10.97 3.80
N GLU A 86 -23.23 -11.69 4.32
CA GLU A 86 -23.55 -11.73 5.75
C GLU A 86 -22.44 -12.38 6.57
N GLU A 87 -21.84 -13.46 6.08
CA GLU A 87 -20.72 -14.15 6.74
C GLU A 87 -19.47 -13.26 6.77
N LYS A 88 -19.13 -12.61 5.65
CA LYS A 88 -17.99 -11.67 5.59
C LYS A 88 -18.18 -10.49 6.54
N ARG A 89 -19.41 -9.99 6.68
CA ARG A 89 -19.74 -8.85 7.55
C ARG A 89 -19.72 -9.16 9.05
N LYS A 90 -19.64 -10.43 9.47
CA LYS A 90 -19.42 -10.79 10.89
C LYS A 90 -18.10 -10.24 11.44
N VAL A 91 -17.10 -10.09 10.57
CA VAL A 91 -15.79 -9.53 10.89
C VAL A 91 -15.59 -8.14 10.30
N LYS A 92 -16.69 -7.39 10.15
CA LYS A 92 -16.67 -6.03 9.63
C LYS A 92 -15.72 -5.15 10.47
N ARG A 93 -14.88 -4.38 9.78
CA ARG A 93 -14.11 -3.28 10.41
C ARG A 93 -15.03 -2.10 10.75
N ASP A 94 -14.60 -1.24 11.66
CA ASP A 94 -15.34 -0.02 12.03
C ASP A 94 -14.52 1.26 11.79
N GLU A 95 -15.02 2.39 12.29
CA GLU A 95 -14.42 3.71 12.09
C GLU A 95 -13.07 3.85 12.80
N VAL A 96 -12.89 3.11 13.90
CA VAL A 96 -11.70 3.15 14.74
C VAL A 96 -10.77 2.00 14.40
N ASN A 97 -11.29 0.77 14.38
CA ASN A 97 -10.51 -0.43 14.07
C ASN A 97 -10.50 -0.71 12.56
N PRO A 98 -9.37 -0.54 11.85
CA PRO A 98 -9.30 -0.80 10.42
C PRO A 98 -9.19 -2.29 10.07
N ALA A 99 -8.96 -3.17 11.05
CA ALA A 99 -8.91 -4.62 10.86
C ALA A 99 -10.32 -5.20 10.64
N GLY A 100 -10.41 -6.18 9.74
CA GLY A 100 -11.66 -6.80 9.34
C GLY A 100 -12.09 -6.48 7.90
N PHE A 101 -13.30 -6.92 7.57
CA PHE A 101 -13.91 -6.82 6.25
C PHE A 101 -14.54 -5.45 5.99
N HIS A 102 -14.47 -5.00 4.74
CA HIS A 102 -15.22 -3.85 4.25
C HIS A 102 -15.48 -3.92 2.75
N ASP A 103 -16.72 -3.66 2.36
CA ASP A 103 -17.12 -3.52 0.97
C ASP A 103 -17.02 -2.06 0.52
N TYR A 104 -16.41 -1.86 -0.65
CA TYR A 104 -16.35 -0.57 -1.35
C TYR A 104 -15.75 0.58 -0.50
N PRO A 105 -14.50 0.44 -0.01
CA PRO A 105 -13.83 1.51 0.73
C PRO A 105 -13.70 2.77 -0.13
N HIS A 106 -13.38 3.90 0.51
CA HIS A 106 -13.13 5.13 -0.24
C HIS A 106 -11.64 5.36 -0.42
N THR A 107 -11.26 5.89 -1.58
CA THR A 107 -9.99 6.56 -1.79
C THR A 107 -10.28 7.98 -2.25
N LYS A 108 -9.80 8.98 -1.50
CA LYS A 108 -10.05 10.41 -1.77
C LYS A 108 -11.55 10.69 -2.01
N ASN A 109 -12.42 10.21 -1.12
CA ASN A 109 -13.87 10.45 -1.14
C ASN A 109 -14.67 9.81 -2.30
N VAL A 110 -14.05 8.94 -3.12
CA VAL A 110 -14.71 8.14 -4.16
C VAL A 110 -14.66 6.67 -3.77
N ARG A 111 -15.75 5.91 -3.98
CA ARG A 111 -15.77 4.48 -3.69
C ARG A 111 -14.89 3.72 -4.67
N ASP A 112 -14.12 2.81 -4.12
CA ASP A 112 -13.29 1.86 -4.82
C ASP A 112 -14.12 0.63 -5.22
N TRP A 113 -13.95 0.15 -6.46
CA TRP A 113 -14.57 -1.08 -6.96
C TRP A 113 -13.82 -2.33 -6.45
N LYS A 114 -13.85 -2.52 -5.13
CA LYS A 114 -13.24 -3.67 -4.46
C LYS A 114 -13.90 -3.99 -3.12
N GLN A 115 -13.64 -5.20 -2.65
CA GLN A 115 -13.82 -5.60 -1.26
C GLN A 115 -12.46 -5.76 -0.61
N VAL A 116 -12.38 -5.52 0.70
CA VAL A 116 -11.13 -5.67 1.46
C VAL A 116 -11.32 -6.48 2.73
N PHE A 117 -10.27 -7.17 3.15
CA PHE A 117 -10.11 -7.73 4.48
C PHE A 117 -8.72 -7.36 5.00
N ASN A 118 -8.66 -6.69 6.15
CA ASN A 118 -7.41 -6.25 6.75
C ASN A 118 -7.11 -7.02 8.04
N PHE A 119 -5.84 -7.26 8.31
CA PHE A 119 -5.38 -7.71 9.62
C PHE A 119 -4.01 -7.10 9.94
N PHE A 120 -3.78 -6.79 11.20
CA PHE A 120 -2.48 -6.39 11.70
C PHE A 120 -1.56 -7.61 11.83
N LEU A 121 -0.27 -7.39 11.59
CA LEU A 121 0.76 -8.40 11.79
C LEU A 121 0.82 -8.85 13.26
N GLU A 122 0.71 -7.90 14.21
CA GLU A 122 0.57 -8.20 15.64
C GLU A 122 -0.91 -8.37 16.02
N GLU A 123 -1.19 -9.30 16.94
CA GLU A 123 -2.57 -9.57 17.38
C GLU A 123 -3.17 -8.39 18.15
N GLU A 124 -2.34 -7.73 18.96
CA GLU A 124 -2.67 -6.49 19.67
C GLU A 124 -1.82 -5.35 19.11
N THR A 125 -2.47 -4.31 18.62
CA THR A 125 -1.81 -3.13 18.05
C THR A 125 -2.25 -1.88 18.80
N LEU A 126 -1.28 -1.08 19.25
CA LEU A 126 -1.56 0.20 19.87
C LEU A 126 -1.92 1.23 18.81
N TRP A 127 -3.00 1.96 19.05
CA TRP A 127 -3.58 2.91 18.12
C TRP A 127 -3.92 4.23 18.84
N PRO A 128 -3.74 5.40 18.21
CA PRO A 128 -4.14 6.66 18.82
C PRO A 128 -5.65 6.73 19.02
N ALA A 129 -6.13 7.02 20.23
CA ALA A 129 -7.56 7.09 20.53
C ALA A 129 -8.28 8.21 19.76
N SER A 130 -7.55 9.29 19.44
CA SER A 130 -7.99 10.42 18.63
C SER A 130 -6.86 10.87 17.70
N TYR A 131 -7.20 11.50 16.57
CA TYR A 131 -6.23 12.17 15.70
C TYR A 131 -6.04 13.66 16.03
N GLU A 132 -6.74 14.18 17.04
CA GLU A 132 -6.61 15.57 17.48
C GLU A 132 -5.29 15.83 18.21
N ASP A 133 -4.70 17.00 17.93
CA ASP A 133 -3.47 17.44 18.58
C ASP A 133 -3.68 17.61 20.10
N GLY A 134 -2.67 17.21 20.89
CA GLY A 134 -2.70 17.29 22.35
C GLY A 134 -3.43 16.15 23.06
N ASN A 135 -4.12 15.26 22.34
CA ASN A 135 -4.61 14.01 22.90
C ASN A 135 -3.51 12.94 22.79
N GLU A 136 -3.03 12.40 23.91
CA GLU A 136 -1.99 11.35 23.93
C GLU A 136 -2.54 9.94 24.26
N GLU A 137 -3.86 9.82 24.41
CA GLU A 137 -4.50 8.55 24.74
C GLU A 137 -4.31 7.53 23.61
N VAL A 138 -4.03 6.29 24.01
CA VAL A 138 -3.88 5.14 23.11
C VAL A 138 -4.85 4.04 23.51
N ILE A 139 -5.38 3.36 22.51
CA ILE A 139 -6.22 2.18 22.65
C ILE A 139 -5.49 0.97 22.07
N THR A 140 -5.85 -0.22 22.54
CA THR A 140 -5.40 -1.48 21.94
C THR A 140 -6.47 -1.99 21.00
N LEU A 141 -6.10 -2.21 19.74
CA LEU A 141 -6.92 -2.84 18.73
C LEU A 141 -6.55 -4.31 18.55
N THR A 142 -7.54 -5.13 18.21
CA THR A 142 -7.36 -6.55 17.93
C THR A 142 -7.90 -6.92 16.56
N ASN A 143 -7.29 -7.95 15.97
CA ASN A 143 -7.71 -8.49 14.68
C ASN A 143 -9.11 -9.10 14.73
N GLN A 144 -9.89 -8.85 13.69
CA GLN A 144 -11.24 -9.41 13.50
C GLN A 144 -11.14 -10.64 12.59
N TRP A 145 -10.77 -11.80 13.15
CA TRP A 145 -10.56 -13.02 12.39
C TRP A 145 -11.88 -13.72 12.04
N PRO A 146 -12.10 -14.14 10.77
CA PRO A 146 -13.28 -14.91 10.41
C PRO A 146 -13.14 -16.36 10.88
N ASP A 147 -14.27 -16.98 11.22
CA ASP A 147 -14.31 -18.42 11.55
C ASP A 147 -14.08 -19.29 10.31
N ASN A 148 -14.37 -18.77 9.12
CA ASN A 148 -14.26 -19.48 7.85
C ASN A 148 -13.45 -18.66 6.82
N PRO A 149 -12.46 -19.28 6.14
CA PRO A 149 -11.96 -20.64 6.38
C PRO A 149 -11.14 -20.73 7.68
N PRO A 150 -11.22 -21.83 8.45
CA PRO A 150 -10.65 -21.92 9.81
C PRO A 150 -9.11 -21.81 9.84
N GLU A 151 -8.45 -22.18 8.75
CA GLU A 151 -6.99 -22.08 8.60
C GLU A 151 -6.51 -20.65 8.28
N LEU A 152 -7.42 -19.71 7.97
CA LEU A 152 -7.05 -18.40 7.46
C LEU A 152 -6.15 -17.65 8.42
N ARG A 153 -6.51 -17.61 9.70
CA ARG A 153 -5.75 -16.90 10.74
C ARG A 153 -4.30 -17.37 10.81
N GLU A 154 -4.09 -18.68 10.92
CA GLU A 154 -2.75 -19.24 11.08
C GLU A 154 -1.88 -19.01 9.84
N VAL A 155 -2.46 -19.18 8.65
CA VAL A 155 -1.76 -18.93 7.38
C VAL A 155 -1.42 -17.45 7.20
N CYS A 156 -2.36 -16.55 7.53
CA CYS A 156 -2.14 -15.11 7.54
C CYS A 156 -1.00 -14.70 8.46
N GLN A 157 -0.96 -15.23 9.69
CA GLN A 157 0.10 -14.95 10.65
C GLN A 157 1.47 -15.46 10.14
N LYS A 158 1.53 -16.67 9.59
CA LYS A 158 2.76 -17.22 8.98
C LYS A 158 3.24 -16.35 7.81
N TYR A 159 2.34 -15.99 6.90
CA TYR A 159 2.66 -15.12 5.76
C TYR A 159 3.17 -13.75 6.20
N ALA A 160 2.49 -13.10 7.16
CA ALA A 160 2.91 -11.80 7.68
C ALA A 160 4.33 -11.82 8.26
N ARG A 161 4.74 -12.92 8.93
CA ARG A 161 6.12 -13.08 9.44
C ARG A 161 7.16 -13.28 8.34
N GLU A 162 6.82 -13.98 7.25
CA GLU A 162 7.72 -14.07 6.10
C GLU A 162 7.83 -12.73 5.35
N MET A 163 6.73 -11.99 5.23
CA MET A 163 6.74 -10.64 4.68
C MET A 163 7.56 -9.67 5.53
N GLU A 164 7.48 -9.78 6.86
CA GLU A 164 8.28 -8.97 7.80
C GLU A 164 9.78 -9.16 7.58
N LYS A 165 10.24 -10.42 7.45
CA LYS A 165 11.65 -10.72 7.15
C LYS A 165 12.07 -10.10 5.81
N LEU A 166 11.22 -10.23 4.78
CA LEU A 166 11.48 -9.63 3.48
C LEU A 166 11.51 -8.09 3.58
N ALA A 167 10.60 -7.49 4.35
CA ALA A 167 10.53 -6.05 4.55
C ALA A 167 11.79 -5.50 5.20
N PHE A 168 12.28 -6.10 6.28
CA PHE A 168 13.55 -5.71 6.90
C PHE A 168 14.73 -5.86 5.95
N ARG A 169 14.77 -6.93 5.15
CA ARG A 169 15.82 -7.12 4.14
C ARG A 169 15.83 -6.01 3.09
N ILE A 170 14.66 -5.68 2.52
CA ILE A 170 14.52 -4.59 1.54
C ILE A 170 14.87 -3.25 2.18
N LEU A 171 14.38 -2.99 3.39
CA LEU A 171 14.64 -1.76 4.13
C LEU A 171 16.14 -1.59 4.43
N GLY A 172 16.86 -2.67 4.73
CA GLY A 172 18.31 -2.64 4.89
C GLY A 172 19.08 -2.34 3.60
N LEU A 173 18.61 -2.83 2.46
CA LEU A 173 19.17 -2.47 1.15
C LEU A 173 18.95 -0.99 0.82
N ILE A 174 17.75 -0.46 1.12
CA ILE A 174 17.41 0.97 0.99
C ILE A 174 18.28 1.82 1.93
N ALA A 175 18.48 1.39 3.17
CA ALA A 175 19.34 2.11 4.12
C ALA A 175 20.77 2.22 3.59
N LYS A 176 21.35 1.10 3.15
CA LYS A 176 22.70 1.06 2.56
C LYS A 176 22.81 1.94 1.31
N SER A 177 21.79 1.96 0.44
CA SER A 177 21.81 2.78 -0.77
C SER A 177 21.72 4.28 -0.49
N LEU A 178 21.22 4.66 0.69
CA LEU A 178 21.25 6.03 1.22
C LEU A 178 22.55 6.37 1.96
N GLY A 179 23.49 5.42 2.10
CA GLY A 179 24.72 5.60 2.87
C GLY A 179 24.55 5.41 4.39
N LEU A 180 23.43 4.82 4.83
CA LEU A 180 23.14 4.55 6.23
C LEU A 180 23.52 3.12 6.64
N PRO A 181 23.69 2.86 7.95
CA PRO A 181 23.77 1.49 8.46
C PRO A 181 22.54 0.66 8.05
N GLU A 182 22.75 -0.63 7.76
CA GLU A 182 21.69 -1.54 7.31
C GLU A 182 20.45 -1.53 8.21
N ASN A 183 20.67 -1.52 9.52
CA ASN A 183 19.62 -1.59 10.51
C ASN A 183 19.06 -0.21 10.93
N ARG A 184 19.45 0.88 10.26
CA ARG A 184 19.15 2.25 10.69
C ARG A 184 17.66 2.50 10.91
N PHE A 185 16.80 1.92 10.08
CA PHE A 185 15.35 2.11 10.18
C PHE A 185 14.67 1.17 11.19
N HIS A 186 15.35 0.13 11.69
CA HIS A 186 14.69 -0.94 12.46
C HIS A 186 14.00 -0.44 13.73
N GLU A 187 14.57 0.57 14.37
CA GLU A 187 14.01 1.10 15.61
C GLU A 187 12.59 1.66 15.46
N PHE A 188 12.24 2.16 14.27
CA PHE A 188 10.93 2.73 13.97
C PHE A 188 9.81 1.67 13.92
N PHE A 189 10.18 0.39 13.75
CA PHE A 189 9.24 -0.73 13.57
C PHE A 189 9.13 -1.65 14.81
N LYS A 190 9.78 -1.30 15.94
CA LYS A 190 9.72 -2.11 17.18
C LYS A 190 8.30 -2.31 17.73
N ARG A 191 7.42 -1.32 17.54
CA ARG A 191 6.01 -1.33 17.96
C ARG A 191 5.09 -1.11 16.76
N GLN A 192 5.46 -1.73 15.64
CA GLN A 192 4.84 -1.53 14.33
C GLN A 192 3.32 -1.69 14.33
N MET A 193 2.67 -0.88 13.50
CA MET A 193 1.25 -0.97 13.17
C MET A 193 1.04 -1.62 11.78
N THR A 194 1.97 -2.49 11.38
CA THR A 194 1.99 -3.15 10.07
C THR A 194 0.69 -3.88 9.80
N LEU A 195 0.10 -3.60 8.63
CA LEU A 195 -1.19 -4.10 8.20
C LEU A 195 -1.02 -4.92 6.92
N VAL A 196 -1.64 -6.09 6.86
CA VAL A 196 -1.82 -6.85 5.64
C VAL A 196 -3.25 -6.69 5.18
N ARG A 197 -3.44 -6.51 3.87
CA ARG A 197 -4.78 -6.37 3.27
C ARG A 197 -4.93 -7.36 2.14
N PHE A 198 -6.08 -7.99 2.09
CA PHE A 198 -6.56 -8.63 0.89
C PHE A 198 -7.44 -7.65 0.12
N ASN A 199 -7.20 -7.51 -1.17
CA ASN A 199 -8.10 -6.80 -2.07
C ASN A 199 -8.70 -7.80 -3.06
N TYR A 200 -10.02 -7.80 -3.15
CA TYR A 200 -10.78 -8.55 -4.14
C TYR A 200 -11.53 -7.57 -5.05
N TYR A 201 -11.23 -7.61 -6.34
CA TYR A 201 -11.83 -6.73 -7.34
C TYR A 201 -12.75 -7.57 -8.23
N PRO A 202 -14.08 -7.54 -8.03
CA PRO A 202 -15.00 -8.24 -8.92
C PRO A 202 -15.00 -7.62 -10.33
N PRO A 203 -15.42 -8.36 -11.37
CA PRO A 203 -15.63 -7.79 -12.70
C PRO A 203 -16.49 -6.53 -12.63
N CYS A 204 -16.06 -5.48 -13.32
CA CYS A 204 -16.71 -4.18 -13.35
C CYS A 204 -17.34 -3.95 -14.72
N PRO A 205 -18.65 -3.68 -14.83
CA PRO A 205 -19.29 -3.33 -16.10
C PRO A 205 -18.92 -1.94 -16.63
N PHE A 206 -18.24 -1.11 -15.82
CA PHE A 206 -17.88 0.27 -16.14
C PHE A 206 -16.37 0.56 -15.90
N PRO A 207 -15.45 -0.22 -16.49
CA PRO A 207 -14.02 -0.18 -16.15
C PRO A 207 -13.33 1.14 -16.53
N ASP A 208 -13.93 1.91 -17.44
CA ASP A 208 -13.50 3.22 -17.95
C ASP A 208 -14.05 4.39 -17.11
N LEU A 209 -14.93 4.11 -16.14
CA LEU A 209 -15.54 5.10 -15.26
C LEU A 209 -15.15 4.91 -13.78
N ALA A 210 -14.88 3.67 -13.37
CA ALA A 210 -14.53 3.30 -12.00
C ALA A 210 -13.05 2.92 -11.88
N LEU A 211 -12.54 2.93 -10.64
CA LEU A 211 -11.24 2.38 -10.30
C LEU A 211 -11.42 1.33 -9.21
N GLY A 212 -10.58 0.29 -9.25
CA GLY A 212 -10.49 -0.68 -8.17
C GLY A 212 -9.85 -0.06 -6.94
N VAL A 213 -8.87 0.83 -7.13
CA VAL A 213 -8.36 1.74 -6.10
C VAL A 213 -8.07 3.08 -6.75
N GLY A 214 -8.60 4.16 -6.18
CA GLY A 214 -8.26 5.52 -6.59
C GLY A 214 -6.76 5.83 -6.53
N ARG A 215 -6.35 6.95 -7.15
CA ARG A 215 -4.95 7.39 -7.12
C ARG A 215 -4.52 7.76 -5.70
N HIS A 216 -3.41 7.22 -5.23
CA HIS A 216 -2.89 7.48 -3.90
C HIS A 216 -1.39 7.25 -3.81
N LYS A 217 -0.82 7.71 -2.69
CA LYS A 217 0.51 7.38 -2.20
C LYS A 217 0.36 6.61 -0.89
N ASP A 218 1.31 5.73 -0.60
CA ASP A 218 1.28 4.89 0.60
C ASP A 218 1.92 5.61 1.78
N SER A 219 1.20 5.72 2.90
CA SER A 219 1.64 6.44 4.10
C SER A 219 2.65 5.66 4.96
N VAL A 220 3.28 4.61 4.45
CA VAL A 220 4.11 3.67 5.24
C VAL A 220 5.60 3.76 4.86
N GLY A 221 6.42 2.84 5.37
CA GLY A 221 7.84 2.76 5.01
C GLY A 221 8.00 2.22 3.59
N ILE A 222 7.60 0.97 3.42
CA ILE A 222 7.49 0.29 2.14
C ILE A 222 6.20 -0.52 2.10
N THR A 223 5.72 -0.78 0.89
CA THR A 223 4.67 -1.77 0.66
C THR A 223 5.26 -2.93 -0.13
N ILE A 224 4.93 -4.16 0.27
CA ILE A 224 5.24 -5.39 -0.47
C ILE A 224 3.91 -5.93 -0.99
N LEU A 225 3.69 -5.91 -2.30
CA LEU A 225 2.45 -6.30 -2.94
C LEU A 225 2.60 -7.64 -3.65
N GLY A 226 1.88 -8.65 -3.15
CA GLY A 226 1.54 -9.85 -3.93
C GLY A 226 0.35 -9.57 -4.85
N GLN A 227 0.36 -10.10 -6.07
CA GLN A 227 -0.78 -9.98 -6.99
C GLN A 227 -0.92 -11.24 -7.85
N ASP A 228 -2.14 -11.44 -8.36
CA ASP A 228 -2.43 -12.51 -9.30
C ASP A 228 -1.92 -12.21 -10.73
N SER A 229 -2.24 -13.14 -11.64
CA SER A 229 -1.94 -13.03 -13.08
C SER A 229 -2.79 -12.00 -13.85
N VAL A 230 -3.84 -11.42 -13.25
CA VAL A 230 -4.76 -10.50 -13.96
C VAL A 230 -4.13 -9.12 -14.10
N GLY A 231 -3.32 -8.70 -13.12
CA GLY A 231 -2.70 -7.38 -13.12
C GLY A 231 -3.74 -6.26 -12.97
N GLY A 232 -3.37 -5.02 -13.28
CA GLY A 232 -4.25 -3.85 -13.12
C GLY A 232 -3.68 -2.76 -12.22
N LEU A 233 -2.55 -3.01 -11.55
CA LEU A 233 -1.77 -1.93 -10.95
C LEU A 233 -1.24 -1.01 -12.05
N GLN A 234 -1.38 0.30 -11.86
CA GLN A 234 -0.74 1.33 -12.66
C GLN A 234 0.05 2.27 -11.76
N VAL A 235 1.28 2.58 -12.17
CA VAL A 235 2.21 3.48 -11.47
C VAL A 235 2.36 4.75 -12.29
N ARG A 236 2.36 5.91 -11.63
CA ARG A 236 2.55 7.20 -12.29
C ARG A 236 4.04 7.46 -12.51
N ARG A 237 4.51 7.32 -13.74
CA ARG A 237 5.93 7.49 -14.07
C ARG A 237 6.38 8.94 -13.83
N LYS A 238 7.52 9.12 -13.19
CA LYS A 238 8.00 10.44 -12.75
C LYS A 238 8.38 11.36 -13.94
N SER A 239 8.91 10.79 -15.01
CA SER A 239 9.48 11.55 -16.15
C SER A 239 8.44 12.31 -16.97
N ASP A 240 7.25 11.75 -17.14
CA ASP A 240 6.19 12.31 -18.00
C ASP A 240 4.79 12.28 -17.36
N GLN A 241 4.68 11.78 -16.13
CA GLN A 241 3.44 11.71 -15.36
C GLN A 241 2.38 10.77 -15.95
N GLU A 242 2.78 9.89 -16.88
CA GLU A 242 1.92 8.90 -17.50
C GLU A 242 1.68 7.68 -16.61
N TRP A 243 0.54 7.02 -16.80
CA TRP A 243 0.15 5.82 -16.05
C TRP A 243 0.69 4.56 -16.71
N ILE A 244 1.67 3.92 -16.08
CA ILE A 244 2.33 2.73 -16.62
C ILE A 244 1.75 1.46 -15.97
N PRO A 245 1.22 0.51 -16.75
CA PRO A 245 0.75 -0.76 -16.21
C PRO A 245 1.93 -1.60 -15.72
N VAL A 246 1.80 -2.20 -14.54
CA VAL A 246 2.78 -3.14 -14.01
C VAL A 246 2.43 -4.54 -14.46
N LYS A 247 3.30 -5.15 -15.27
CA LYS A 247 3.12 -6.53 -15.75
C LYS A 247 3.33 -7.52 -14.61
N PRO A 248 2.35 -8.42 -14.33
CA PRO A 248 2.53 -9.47 -13.33
C PRO A 248 3.65 -10.42 -13.72
N ILE A 249 4.56 -10.68 -12.78
CA ILE A 249 5.57 -11.73 -12.88
C ILE A 249 5.19 -12.84 -11.88
N PRO A 250 5.09 -14.12 -12.30
CA PRO A 250 4.77 -15.21 -11.39
C PRO A 250 5.76 -15.28 -10.22
N ASN A 251 5.23 -15.42 -9.00
CA ASN A 251 6.03 -15.49 -7.76
C ASN A 251 6.96 -14.28 -7.57
N ALA A 252 6.58 -13.10 -8.05
CA ALA A 252 7.26 -11.86 -7.74
C ALA A 252 6.44 -11.04 -6.75
N PHE A 253 7.12 -10.20 -5.97
CA PHE A 253 6.48 -9.13 -5.22
C PHE A 253 6.82 -7.78 -5.84
N ILE A 254 5.84 -6.88 -5.88
CA ILE A 254 6.09 -5.48 -6.19
C ILE A 254 6.41 -4.75 -4.90
N ILE A 255 7.50 -4.01 -4.89
CA ILE A 255 7.92 -3.14 -3.80
C ILE A 255 7.64 -1.69 -4.22
N ASN A 256 7.06 -0.90 -3.32
CA ASN A 256 7.07 0.55 -3.47
C ASN A 256 7.54 1.27 -2.23
N ILE A 257 8.20 2.41 -2.48
CA ILE A 257 8.60 3.38 -1.47
C ILE A 257 7.35 4.10 -0.98
N GLY A 258 7.22 4.21 0.34
CA GLY A 258 6.15 4.97 0.96
C GLY A 258 6.62 6.33 1.48
N ASP A 259 5.66 7.10 1.95
CA ASP A 259 5.82 8.48 2.40
C ASP A 259 6.86 8.64 3.51
N LEU A 260 7.04 7.64 4.39
CA LEU A 260 8.02 7.71 5.48
C LEU A 260 9.45 7.77 4.93
N ILE A 261 9.78 6.91 3.97
CA ILE A 261 11.11 6.90 3.36
C ILE A 261 11.33 8.19 2.56
N GLN A 262 10.28 8.71 1.91
CA GLN A 262 10.38 10.01 1.25
C GLN A 262 10.70 11.13 2.23
N VAL A 263 10.01 11.20 3.37
CA VAL A 263 10.29 12.22 4.39
C VAL A 263 11.67 12.01 5.01
N TRP A 264 12.01 10.80 5.44
CA TRP A 264 13.32 10.46 6.02
C TRP A 264 14.49 10.80 5.10
N SER A 265 14.34 10.54 3.79
CA SER A 265 15.36 10.84 2.77
C SER A 265 15.32 12.28 2.26
N ASN A 266 14.56 13.16 2.92
CA ASN A 266 14.35 14.56 2.53
C ASN A 266 13.84 14.76 1.08
N GLY A 267 13.18 13.75 0.51
CA GLY A 267 12.68 13.75 -0.87
C GLY A 267 13.57 13.06 -1.89
N LYS A 268 14.74 12.51 -1.51
CA LYS A 268 15.62 11.80 -2.45
C LYS A 268 14.94 10.56 -3.05
N TYR A 269 14.26 9.76 -2.24
CA TYR A 269 13.40 8.68 -2.73
C TYR A 269 11.96 9.14 -2.69
N GLU A 270 11.21 8.94 -3.78
CA GLU A 270 9.84 9.43 -3.88
C GLU A 270 8.84 8.29 -3.68
N SER A 271 7.85 8.54 -2.84
CA SER A 271 6.59 7.79 -2.75
C SER A 271 5.76 8.14 -3.98
N VAL A 272 5.59 7.19 -4.90
CA VAL A 272 5.00 7.45 -6.21
C VAL A 272 3.49 7.18 -6.21
N GLU A 273 2.75 8.06 -6.89
CA GLU A 273 1.30 7.90 -7.02
C GLU A 273 0.99 6.66 -7.86
N HIS A 274 0.07 5.83 -7.38
CA HIS A 274 -0.35 4.60 -8.06
C HIS A 274 -1.86 4.41 -7.91
N ARG A 275 -2.44 3.56 -8.77
CA ARG A 275 -3.87 3.21 -8.76
C ARG A 275 -4.08 1.77 -9.21
N ALA A 276 -5.27 1.21 -8.98
CA ALA A 276 -5.65 -0.09 -9.54
C ALA A 276 -6.86 0.08 -10.47
N VAL A 277 -6.73 -0.34 -11.72
CA VAL A 277 -7.84 -0.40 -12.67
C VAL A 277 -8.62 -1.71 -12.53
N VAL A 278 -9.84 -1.73 -13.01
CA VAL A 278 -10.71 -2.90 -13.06
C VAL A 278 -11.02 -3.28 -14.50
N ASN A 279 -11.57 -4.48 -14.70
CA ASN A 279 -11.90 -5.01 -16.02
C ASN A 279 -13.28 -5.68 -15.99
N THR A 280 -13.85 -5.95 -17.16
CA THR A 280 -15.21 -6.50 -17.31
C THR A 280 -15.30 -8.03 -17.22
N VAL A 281 -14.17 -8.74 -17.19
CA VAL A 281 -14.13 -10.17 -17.50
C VAL A 281 -13.80 -11.02 -16.28
N LYS A 282 -12.72 -10.68 -15.58
CA LYS A 282 -12.12 -11.56 -14.56
C LYS A 282 -11.84 -10.79 -13.28
N GLU A 283 -12.21 -11.40 -12.16
CA GLU A 283 -11.85 -10.93 -10.84
C GLU A 283 -10.34 -10.84 -10.67
N ARG A 284 -9.89 -9.84 -9.91
CA ARG A 284 -8.48 -9.65 -9.55
C ARG A 284 -8.31 -9.83 -8.05
N PHE A 285 -7.17 -10.37 -7.65
CA PHE A 285 -6.74 -10.46 -6.27
C PHE A 285 -5.37 -9.81 -6.03
N SER A 286 -5.19 -9.17 -4.87
CA SER A 286 -3.87 -8.70 -4.44
C SER A 286 -3.72 -8.58 -2.92
N LEU A 287 -2.50 -8.80 -2.42
CA LEU A 287 -2.15 -8.89 -1.00
C LEU A 287 -1.04 -7.89 -0.61
N PRO A 288 -1.32 -6.57 -0.52
CA PRO A 288 -0.35 -5.63 0.02
C PRO A 288 -0.09 -5.89 1.51
N PHE A 289 1.19 -5.94 1.84
CA PHE A 289 1.77 -5.84 3.17
C PHE A 289 2.30 -4.41 3.35
N PHE A 290 1.66 -3.63 4.21
CA PHE A 290 2.00 -2.22 4.47
C PHE A 290 2.93 -2.16 5.70
N PHE A 291 4.24 -2.03 5.48
CA PHE A 291 5.22 -2.05 6.56
C PHE A 291 5.25 -0.70 7.26
N ALA A 292 4.61 -0.63 8.44
CA ALA A 292 4.26 0.61 9.11
C ALA A 292 4.93 0.72 10.49
N PRO A 293 5.35 1.92 10.91
CA PRO A 293 6.06 2.12 12.17
C PRO A 293 5.10 2.06 13.37
N GLY A 294 5.61 2.35 14.56
CA GLY A 294 4.78 2.56 15.75
C GLY A 294 3.98 3.87 15.72
N GLN A 295 2.88 3.90 16.48
CA GLN A 295 1.96 5.04 16.56
C GLN A 295 2.62 6.33 17.08
N ASP A 296 3.62 6.17 17.93
CA ASP A 296 4.36 7.24 18.61
C ASP A 296 5.50 7.82 17.75
N LEU A 297 5.72 7.31 16.54
CA LEU A 297 6.81 7.80 15.70
C LEU A 297 6.63 9.27 15.31
N MET A 298 7.62 10.09 15.66
CA MET A 298 7.80 11.42 15.10
C MET A 298 8.60 11.32 13.79
N VAL A 299 7.97 11.72 12.69
CA VAL A 299 8.53 11.64 11.33
C VAL A 299 9.11 12.99 10.96
N LYS A 300 10.38 12.99 10.54
CA LYS A 300 11.10 14.14 9.99
C LYS A 300 12.24 13.67 9.08
N PRO A 301 12.81 14.56 8.25
CA PRO A 301 14.05 14.25 7.55
C PRO A 301 15.15 13.78 8.51
N LEU A 302 15.86 12.71 8.14
CA LEU A 302 16.99 12.20 8.92
C LEU A 302 18.16 13.16 8.79
N GLU A 303 18.73 13.56 9.93
CA GLU A 303 19.83 14.52 9.98
C GLU A 303 21.04 14.04 9.18
N GLU A 304 21.29 12.73 9.20
CA GLU A 304 22.37 12.06 8.46
C GLU A 304 22.24 12.20 6.94
N LEU A 305 21.03 12.49 6.42
CA LEU A 305 20.72 12.58 4.99
C LEU A 305 20.54 14.01 4.49
N LEU A 306 20.54 15.01 5.38
CA LEU A 306 20.40 16.40 4.99
C LEU A 306 21.62 16.95 4.26
N ASN A 307 22.83 16.44 4.56
CA ASN A 307 24.09 16.90 3.95
C ASN A 307 24.30 18.44 4.00
N GLY A 308 23.79 19.10 5.05
CA GLY A 308 23.85 20.56 5.21
C GLY A 308 22.71 21.33 4.54
N GLU A 309 21.79 20.67 3.83
CA GLU A 309 20.58 21.27 3.29
C GLU A 309 19.49 21.44 4.36
N PRO A 310 18.61 22.44 4.23
CA PRO A 310 17.46 22.57 5.12
C PRO A 310 16.46 21.41 4.92
N PRO A 311 15.68 21.06 5.97
CA PRO A 311 14.64 20.05 5.85
C PRO A 311 13.49 20.54 4.97
N ASN A 312 13.09 19.71 4.00
CA ASN A 312 11.95 19.95 3.11
C ASN A 312 10.59 19.67 3.79
N TYR A 313 10.60 19.01 4.95
CA TYR A 313 9.40 18.61 5.69
C TYR A 313 9.51 19.01 7.15
N LYS A 314 8.40 19.53 7.71
CA LYS A 314 8.18 19.72 9.14
C LYS A 314 7.95 18.37 9.82
N GLU A 315 8.32 18.29 11.09
CA GLU A 315 8.12 17.10 11.91
C GLU A 315 6.62 16.88 12.22
N TYR A 316 6.17 15.63 12.23
CA TYR A 316 4.78 15.26 12.58
C TYR A 316 4.69 13.87 13.23
N ASN A 317 3.63 13.61 13.98
CA ASN A 317 3.37 12.28 14.54
C ASN A 317 2.67 11.37 13.51
N TRP A 318 3.27 10.22 13.22
CA TRP A 318 2.76 9.28 12.21
C TRP A 318 1.43 8.65 12.60
N GLY A 319 1.26 8.22 13.85
CA GLY A 319 0.02 7.60 14.31
C GLY A 319 -1.18 8.54 14.16
N LYS A 320 -1.05 9.81 14.57
CA LYS A 320 -2.09 10.83 14.40
C LYS A 320 -2.40 11.09 12.93
N PHE A 321 -1.35 11.22 12.11
CA PHE A 321 -1.48 11.36 10.66
C PHE A 321 -2.27 10.19 10.04
N PHE A 322 -1.89 8.95 10.40
CA PHE A 322 -2.52 7.74 9.89
C PHE A 322 -3.96 7.57 10.40
N ALA A 323 -4.24 7.86 11.67
CA ALA A 323 -5.59 7.82 12.23
C ALA A 323 -6.53 8.82 11.54
N ASN A 324 -6.05 10.05 11.26
CA ASN A 324 -6.81 11.05 10.52
C ASN A 324 -7.13 10.57 9.10
N ARG A 325 -6.12 10.04 8.40
CA ARG A 325 -6.27 9.50 7.04
C ARG A 325 -7.22 8.30 6.99
N ASN A 326 -7.07 7.33 7.91
CA ASN A 326 -7.94 6.16 8.00
C ASN A 326 -9.42 6.56 8.21
N HIS A 327 -9.67 7.55 9.07
CA HIS A 327 -11.01 8.05 9.30
C HIS A 327 -11.59 8.75 8.05
N GLY A 328 -10.77 9.44 7.26
CA GLY A 328 -11.18 10.02 5.97
C GLY A 328 -11.39 8.99 4.85
N ASP A 329 -10.69 7.85 4.90
CA ASP A 329 -10.88 6.75 3.95
C ASP A 329 -12.10 5.86 4.34
N PHE A 330 -12.51 5.87 5.62
CA PHE A 330 -13.71 5.19 6.10
C PHE A 330 -15.00 5.97 5.80
N LYS A 331 -14.99 7.29 5.95
CA LYS A 331 -16.14 8.18 5.68
C LYS A 331 -15.76 9.30 4.74
N LYS A 332 -16.61 9.54 3.74
CA LYS A 332 -16.50 10.73 2.87
C LYS A 332 -16.49 12.01 3.71
N ARG A 333 -15.45 12.82 3.56
CA ARG A 333 -15.29 14.11 4.23
C ARG A 333 -15.44 15.27 3.24
N PRO A 334 -15.89 16.46 3.68
CA PRO A 334 -15.96 17.65 2.84
C PRO A 334 -14.60 18.33 2.63
N VAL A 335 -13.53 17.80 3.23
CA VAL A 335 -12.16 18.33 3.18
C VAL A 335 -11.22 17.30 2.58
N GLU A 336 -10.08 17.77 2.06
CA GLU A 336 -9.02 16.89 1.58
C GLU A 336 -8.47 16.01 2.71
N ASN A 337 -8.17 14.75 2.41
CA ASN A 337 -7.51 13.84 3.35
C ASN A 337 -6.06 14.29 3.56
N ILE A 338 -5.61 14.32 4.81
CA ILE A 338 -4.24 14.73 5.17
C ILE A 338 -3.19 13.93 4.37
N GLN A 339 -2.20 14.62 3.81
CA GLN A 339 -1.07 14.08 3.04
C GLN A 339 0.26 14.67 3.55
N ILE A 340 1.39 14.05 3.18
CA ILE A 340 2.71 14.58 3.57
C ILE A 340 3.04 15.95 2.99
N HIS A 341 2.38 16.38 1.90
CA HIS A 341 2.62 17.70 1.33
C HIS A 341 2.14 18.83 2.24
N HIS A 342 1.18 18.58 3.16
CA HIS A 342 0.78 19.55 4.18
C HIS A 342 1.89 19.83 5.21
N PHE A 343 2.89 18.95 5.28
CA PHE A 343 4.07 19.12 6.12
C PHE A 343 5.27 19.63 5.34
N LYS A 344 5.18 19.90 4.03
CA LYS A 344 6.28 20.53 3.31
C LYS A 344 6.57 21.92 3.88
N VAL A 345 7.84 22.26 3.98
CA VAL A 345 8.27 23.63 4.25
C VAL A 345 8.09 24.40 2.94
N GLU A 346 7.24 25.43 2.93
CA GLU A 346 7.12 26.32 1.77
C GLU A 346 8.44 27.09 1.59
N ASP A 347 8.92 27.18 0.35
CA ASP A 347 10.03 28.08 0.01
C ASP A 347 9.61 29.51 0.37
N LYS A 348 10.40 30.18 1.21
CA LYS A 348 10.18 31.58 1.57
C LYS A 348 10.54 32.53 0.44
#